data_AF-A0A0B3BR87-F1
#
_entry.id   AF-A0A0B3BR87-F1
#
_cell.length_a   1.000
_cell.length_b   1.000
_cell.length_c   1.000
_cell.angle_alpha   90.00
_cell.angle_beta   90.00
_cell.angle_gamma   90.00
#
_symmetry.space_group_name_H-M   'P 1'
#
loop_
_entity.id
_entity.type
_entity.pdbx_description
1 polymer ?
#
loop_
_entity_poly.entity_id
_entity_poly.type
_entity_poly.pdbx_seq_one_letter_code
_entity_poly.pdbx_strand_id
1 'polypeptide(L)'
;MYKIKLAKEAVKFIEKCDNNTKERIKEATKRISQSPYIGKNIKKLKDKFPPLYRYRVGDIRIIYQIQKEEGIIFIVTIKYRGDAYK
;
A
#
# COMPACT_ATOMS: atom_id res chain seq x y z
N MET A 1 0.29 15.98 4.74
CA MET A 1 0.84 14.82 3.99
C MET A 1 1.41 13.84 5.01
N TYR A 2 1.06 12.57 4.94
CA TYR A 2 1.53 11.54 5.88
C TYR A 2 2.92 11.05 5.50
N LYS A 3 3.73 10.65 6.49
CA LYS A 3 5.02 9.98 6.26
C LYS A 3 4.77 8.52 5.88
N ILE A 4 5.42 8.03 4.83
CA ILE A 4 5.33 6.63 4.41
C ILE A 4 6.44 5.82 5.07
N LYS A 5 6.09 4.73 5.74
CA LYS A 5 7.02 3.69 6.20
C LYS A 5 6.68 2.38 5.49
N LEU A 6 7.70 1.62 5.09
CA LEU A 6 7.55 0.35 4.39
C LEU A 6 7.98 -0.81 5.29
N ALA A 7 7.17 -1.85 5.37
CA ALA A 7 7.61 -3.12 5.92
C ALA A 7 8.68 -3.76 5.03
N LYS A 8 9.53 -4.61 5.61
CA LYS A 8 10.61 -5.32 4.92
C LYS A 8 10.11 -6.10 3.69
N GLU A 9 8.93 -6.71 3.78
CA GLU A 9 8.31 -7.44 2.67
C GLU A 9 7.90 -6.53 1.50
N ALA A 10 7.37 -5.35 1.80
CA ALA A 10 7.01 -4.36 0.78
C ALA A 10 8.25 -3.86 0.03
N VAL A 11 9.36 -3.63 0.74
CA VAL A 11 10.65 -3.28 0.13
C VAL A 11 11.13 -4.39 -0.81
N LYS A 12 11.16 -5.64 -0.34
CA LYS A 12 11.55 -6.80 -1.15
C LYS A 12 10.69 -6.97 -2.40
N PHE A 13 9.39 -6.69 -2.32
CA PHE A 13 8.51 -6.72 -3.49
C PHE A 13 8.93 -5.66 -4.51
N ILE A 14 9.10 -4.41 -4.06
CA ILE A 14 9.48 -3.29 -4.93
C ILE A 14 10.82 -3.56 -5.60
N GLU A 15 11.83 -4.05 -4.87
CA GLU A 15 13.17 -4.32 -5.41
C GLU A 15 13.13 -5.27 -6.61
N LYS A 16 12.27 -6.29 -6.55
CA LYS A 16 12.09 -7.32 -7.60
C LYS A 16 11.30 -6.84 -8.82
N CYS A 17 10.61 -5.71 -8.72
CA CYS A 17 9.82 -5.18 -9.82
C CYS A 17 10.68 -4.51 -10.90
N ASP A 18 10.15 -4.47 -12.12
CA ASP A 18 10.69 -3.62 -13.19
C ASP A 18 10.50 -2.12 -12.88
N ASN A 19 11.18 -1.28 -13.67
CA ASN A 19 11.16 0.18 -13.45
C ASN A 19 9.75 0.77 -13.58
N ASN A 20 8.98 0.33 -14.60
CA ASN A 20 7.61 0.80 -14.82
C ASN A 20 6.70 0.52 -13.61
N THR A 21 6.83 -0.68 -13.02
CA THR A 21 6.07 -1.09 -11.85
C THR A 21 6.51 -0.32 -10.61
N LYS A 22 7.82 -0.10 -10.42
CA LYS A 22 8.37 0.72 -9.34
C LYS A 22 7.80 2.15 -9.40
N GLU A 23 7.75 2.75 -10.59
CA GLU A 23 7.18 4.09 -10.77
C GLU A 23 5.68 4.15 -10.43
N ARG A 24 4.90 3.16 -10.90
CA ARG A 24 3.48 3.06 -10.56
C ARG A 24 3.24 2.91 -9.06
N ILE A 25 4.08 2.15 -8.35
CA ILE A 25 4.01 2.01 -6.89
C ILE A 25 4.40 3.33 -6.20
N LYS A 26 5.43 4.02 -6.69
CA LYS A 26 5.85 5.34 -6.17
C LYS A 26 4.75 6.38 -6.32
N GLU A 27 4.08 6.42 -7.46
CA GLU A 27 2.94 7.32 -7.67
C GLU A 27 1.77 6.96 -6.74
N ALA A 28 1.45 5.68 -6.60
CA ALA A 28 0.39 5.22 -5.71
C ALA A 28 0.68 5.57 -4.25
N THR A 29 1.90 5.34 -3.77
CA THR A 29 2.30 5.71 -2.39
C THR A 29 2.27 7.22 -2.15
N LYS A 30 2.62 8.04 -3.15
CA LYS A 30 2.43 9.50 -3.09
C LYS A 30 0.95 9.87 -2.95
N ARG A 31 0.06 9.29 -3.77
CA ARG A 31 -1.39 9.53 -3.68
C ARG A 31 -1.96 9.10 -2.32
N ILE A 32 -1.54 7.93 -1.82
CA ILE A 32 -1.90 7.43 -0.48
C ILE A 32 -1.46 8.42 0.61
N SER A 33 -0.24 8.97 0.53
CA SER A 33 0.27 9.95 1.50
C SER A 33 -0.53 11.25 1.58
N GLN A 34 -1.27 11.60 0.51
CA GLN A 34 -2.08 12.80 0.42
C GLN A 34 -3.53 12.52 0.85
N SER A 35 -4.12 11.41 0.40
CA SER A 35 -5.48 11.00 0.75
C SER A 35 -5.54 9.49 1.03
N PRO A 36 -5.32 9.06 2.30
CA PRO A 36 -5.23 7.64 2.62
C PRO A 36 -6.57 6.96 2.90
N TYR A 37 -7.64 7.73 3.09
CA TYR A 37 -8.92 7.18 3.56
C TYR A 37 -9.87 6.81 2.41
N ILE A 38 -9.94 7.65 1.37
CA ILE A 38 -10.98 7.59 0.33
C ILE A 38 -10.35 7.82 -1.05
N GLY A 39 -10.75 6.99 -2.00
CA GLY A 39 -10.39 7.15 -3.41
C GLY A 39 -10.87 5.97 -4.24
N LYS A 40 -10.95 6.13 -5.56
CA LYS A 40 -11.41 5.09 -6.50
C LYS A 40 -10.68 3.75 -6.35
N ASN A 41 -9.40 3.80 -5.96
CA ASN A 41 -8.55 2.62 -5.80
C ASN A 41 -8.46 2.12 -4.35
N ILE A 42 -9.03 2.84 -3.39
CA ILE A 42 -8.93 2.57 -1.95
C ILE A 42 -10.15 1.79 -1.48
N LYS A 43 -9.91 0.72 -0.72
CA LYS A 43 -10.96 0.00 0.01
C LYS A 43 -10.48 -0.32 1.42
N LYS A 44 -11.29 0.04 2.43
CA LYS A 44 -11.09 -0.44 3.79
C LYS A 44 -11.34 -1.95 3.84
N LEU A 45 -10.41 -2.71 4.41
CA LEU A 45 -10.57 -4.14 4.62
C LEU A 45 -11.49 -4.37 5.81
N LYS A 46 -12.42 -5.33 5.67
CA LYS A 46 -13.32 -5.72 6.76
C LYS A 46 -12.57 -6.53 7.80
N ASP A 47 -13.03 -6.44 9.05
CA ASP A 47 -12.63 -7.33 10.15
C ASP A 47 -11.12 -7.35 10.44
N LYS A 48 -10.48 -6.17 10.33
CA LYS A 48 -9.09 -5.96 10.72
C LYS A 48 -9.01 -4.92 11.83
N PHE A 49 -8.40 -5.30 12.94
CA PHE A 49 -8.02 -4.41 14.03
C PHE A 49 -6.50 -4.53 14.23
N PRO A 50 -5.74 -3.43 14.09
CA PRO A 50 -6.18 -2.10 13.65
C PRO A 50 -6.69 -2.06 12.19
N PRO A 51 -7.44 -1.02 11.79
CA PRO A 51 -8.00 -0.93 10.44
C PRO A 51 -6.93 -0.94 9.34
N LEU A 52 -7.12 -1.82 8.35
CA LEU A 52 -6.27 -1.89 7.16
C LEU A 52 -7.01 -1.40 5.92
N TYR A 53 -6.24 -0.85 4.99
CA TYR A 53 -6.72 -0.32 3.72
C TYR A 53 -5.95 -0.99 2.58
N ARG A 54 -6.61 -1.10 1.43
CA ARG A 54 -6.03 -1.61 0.19
C ARG A 54 -6.10 -0.53 -0.89
N TYR A 55 -4.96 -0.18 -1.47
CA TYR A 55 -4.88 0.57 -2.72
C TYR A 55 -4.63 -0.38 -3.89
N ARG A 56 -5.40 -0.25 -4.98
CA ARG A 56 -5.22 -1.04 -6.20
C ARG A 56 -4.41 -0.27 -7.27
N VAL A 57 -3.39 -0.92 -7.84
CA VAL A 57 -2.58 -0.42 -8.96
C VAL A 57 -2.53 -1.50 -10.05
N GLY A 58 -3.52 -1.50 -10.95
CA GLY A 58 -3.68 -2.62 -11.90
C GLY A 58 -3.87 -3.95 -11.15
N ASP A 59 -2.94 -4.88 -11.31
CA ASP A 59 -2.92 -6.16 -10.59
C ASP A 59 -2.16 -6.15 -9.28
N ILE A 60 -1.59 -5.02 -8.89
CA ILE A 60 -0.88 -4.87 -7.61
C ILE A 60 -1.82 -4.35 -6.54
N ARG A 61 -1.66 -4.87 -5.33
CA ARG A 61 -2.37 -4.43 -4.12
C ARG A 61 -1.36 -3.96 -3.09
N ILE A 62 -1.49 -2.71 -2.68
CA ILE A 62 -0.75 -2.11 -1.58
C ILE A 62 -1.66 -2.17 -0.35
N ILE A 63 -1.25 -2.90 0.67
CA ILE A 63 -1.97 -2.98 1.95
C ILE A 63 -1.27 -2.07 2.94
N TYR A 64 -2.03 -1.20 3.58
CA TYR A 64 -1.47 -0.21 4.50
C TYR A 64 -2.37 0.06 5.70
N GLN A 65 -1.74 0.55 6.75
CA GLN A 65 -2.37 1.03 7.97
C GLN A 65 -2.14 2.53 8.09
N ILE A 66 -3.11 3.24 8.65
CA ILE A 66 -3.02 4.67 8.93
C ILE A 66 -2.83 4.85 10.43
N GLN A 67 -1.67 5.33 10.86
CA GLN A 67 -1.36 5.70 12.23
C GLN A 67 -1.59 7.21 12.36
N LYS A 68 -2.83 7.59 12.70
CA LYS A 68 -3.26 9.00 12.68
C LYS A 68 -2.46 9.86 13.66
N GLU A 69 -2.19 9.33 14.85
CA GLU A 69 -1.47 10.03 15.93
C GLU A 69 -0.03 10.35 15.53
N GLU A 70 0.65 9.41 14.88
CA GLU A 70 2.04 9.59 14.43
C GLU A 70 2.16 10.30 13.06
N GLY A 71 1.04 10.52 12.37
CA GLY A 71 1.06 11.05 10.99
C GLY A 71 1.76 10.10 10.01
N ILE A 72 1.68 8.79 10.25
CA ILE A 72 2.35 7.75 9.47
C ILE A 72 1.35 6.89 8.71
N ILE A 73 1.71 6.53 7.49
CA ILE A 73 1.11 5.44 6.75
C ILE A 73 2.13 4.31 6.66
N PHE A 74 1.78 3.18 7.27
CA PHE A 74 2.62 2.00 7.28
C PHE A 74 2.17 1.04 6.20
N ILE A 75 2.97 0.87 5.14
CA ILE A 75 2.73 -0.11 4.09
C ILE A 75 3.13 -1.48 4.61
N VAL A 76 2.12 -2.29 4.94
CA VAL A 76 2.28 -3.62 5.52
C VAL A 76 2.83 -4.59 4.48
N THR A 77 2.28 -4.60 3.27
CA THR A 77 2.72 -5.49 2.21
C THR A 77 2.28 -4.98 0.84
N ILE A 78 3.00 -5.37 -0.21
CA ILE A 78 2.66 -5.13 -1.60
C ILE A 78 2.72 -6.49 -2.30
N LYS A 79 1.66 -6.82 -3.05
CA LYS A 79 1.56 -8.11 -3.73
C LYS A 79 0.74 -8.07 -5.00
N TYR A 80 0.96 -9.03 -5.88
CA TYR A 80 0.12 -9.22 -7.06
C TYR A 80 -1.25 -9.80 -6.69
N ARG A 81 -2.19 -9.67 -7.63
CA ARG A 81 -3.52 -10.25 -7.52
C ARG A 81 -3.42 -11.75 -7.73
N GLY A 82 -3.78 -12.52 -6.70
CA GLY A 82 -3.78 -13.99 -6.79
C GLY A 82 -2.55 -14.65 -6.16
N ASP A 83 -1.65 -13.86 -5.55
CA ASP A 83 -0.48 -14.33 -4.79
C ASP A 83 -0.86 -15.03 -3.45
N ALA A 84 -1.98 -15.76 -3.45
CA ALA A 84 -2.38 -16.74 -2.45
C ALA A 84 -1.82 -18.13 -2.75
N TYR A 85 -1.14 -18.31 -3.90
CA TYR A 85 -0.47 -19.55 -4.27
C TYR A 85 1.05 -19.36 -4.23
N LYS A 86 1.59 -19.59 -3.04
CA LYS A 86 2.86 -20.26 -2.83
C LYS A 86 2.65 -21.36 -1.80
#